data_AF-A0A8C3HFP2-F1
#
_entry.id   AF-A0A8C3HFP2-F1
#
_cell.length_a   1.000
_cell.length_b   1.000
_cell.length_c   1.000
_cell.angle_alpha   90.00
_cell.angle_beta   90.00
_cell.angle_gamma   90.00
#
_symmetry.space_group_name_H-M   'P 1'
#
loop_
_entity.id
_entity.type
_entity.pdbx_description
1 polymer ?
#
loop_
_entity_poly.entity_id
_entity_poly.type
_entity_poly.pdbx_seq_one_letter_code
_entity_poly.pdbx_strand_id
1 'polypeptide(L)'
;APSSAPEEVGRHRSLAERVWVTYGREVFDITDFVELHPGGKSKVLLAAGGALEPFWAMYAVHSQAHVLEILQAYKVGELSPEEQSQATQGDPYSGDPPRHPALQVNSLKPFNAEPPAELLTENYLTPNQLFFKRNHLPVPAVDAASYRLQVEGPGGRVLALSLPELKRRFPKHEVTVTLQCAGNRRSEMSRVRQVKGLEWGVAAISTARWGGVRLRDVLAHAGYREEEGEAGEQHVCFEGLDKDLSGVAYGASIPYRTAMGRGADVLLAYEMNGEELPRDHGYPLRVVVPGVVGARNVKWLGRVSVSPEESPSHWQQNDYKGFSPAVDWDTVDFTTAPAIQELPVQSAITDPAPGATVPPGELTVKGYAWSGGGRGVVRVDVSLDGGRTWRVAELTGEEQQPGRAWAWRLWQLTAPVPPGATELDIVCKAVDASYNVQPDTVEPIWNLRGVLSNAWHRVTVTLAED
;
A
#
# COMPACT_ATOMS: atom_id res chain seq x y z
N ALA A 1 22.64 -30.63 1.22
CA ALA A 1 21.79 -30.28 0.07
C ALA A 1 22.55 -29.30 -0.81
N PRO A 2 22.35 -29.27 -2.14
CA PRO A 2 22.92 -28.21 -2.97
C PRO A 2 22.45 -26.84 -2.46
N SER A 3 23.34 -25.83 -2.50
CA SER A 3 23.02 -24.46 -2.11
C SER A 3 22.64 -23.66 -3.34
N SER A 4 21.49 -22.99 -3.32
CA SER A 4 21.00 -22.16 -4.42
C SER A 4 21.01 -20.68 -4.05
N ALA A 5 21.34 -19.82 -5.01
CA ALA A 5 21.20 -18.38 -4.82
C ALA A 5 19.71 -17.99 -4.89
N PRO A 6 19.24 -16.95 -4.17
CA PRO A 6 17.86 -16.47 -4.28
C PRO A 6 17.43 -16.16 -5.72
N GLU A 7 18.34 -15.64 -6.55
CA GLU A 7 18.09 -15.39 -7.97
C GLU A 7 17.83 -16.67 -8.79
N GLU A 8 18.46 -17.79 -8.41
CA GLU A 8 18.26 -19.09 -9.06
C GLU A 8 16.86 -19.60 -8.76
N VAL A 9 16.45 -19.58 -7.48
CA VAL A 9 15.08 -19.95 -7.08
C VAL A 9 14.05 -19.11 -7.83
N GLY A 10 14.33 -17.81 -7.99
CA GLY A 10 13.51 -16.88 -8.75
C GLY A 10 13.31 -17.21 -10.22
N ARG A 11 14.06 -18.16 -10.83
CA ARG A 11 13.86 -18.62 -12.22
C ARG A 11 12.84 -19.76 -12.32
N HIS A 12 12.56 -20.45 -11.23
CA HIS A 12 11.68 -21.62 -11.18
C HIS A 12 10.23 -21.21 -10.87
N ARG A 13 9.58 -20.55 -11.83
CA ARG A 13 8.25 -19.91 -11.64
C ARG A 13 7.09 -20.57 -12.37
N SER A 14 7.34 -21.63 -13.13
CA SER A 14 6.33 -22.25 -13.97
C SER A 14 6.45 -23.78 -13.94
N LEU A 15 5.38 -24.49 -14.26
CA LEU A 15 5.43 -25.96 -14.35
C LEU A 15 6.48 -26.45 -15.37
N ALA A 16 6.71 -25.68 -16.44
CA ALA A 16 7.72 -25.99 -17.45
C ALA A 16 9.15 -25.83 -16.92
N GLU A 17 9.38 -24.84 -16.06
CA GLU A 17 10.71 -24.55 -15.48
C GLU A 17 10.90 -25.19 -14.10
N ARG A 18 9.94 -26.01 -13.63
CA ARG A 18 9.78 -26.42 -12.23
C ARG A 18 9.36 -25.25 -11.34
N VAL A 19 8.60 -25.54 -10.30
CA VAL A 19 8.06 -24.56 -9.35
C VAL A 19 8.81 -24.68 -8.04
N TRP A 20 9.75 -23.75 -7.80
CA TRP A 20 10.48 -23.72 -6.53
C TRP A 20 9.94 -22.65 -5.60
N VAL A 21 10.00 -22.91 -4.30
CA VAL A 21 9.61 -21.97 -3.24
C VAL A 21 10.59 -22.06 -2.07
N THR A 22 10.60 -21.04 -1.21
CA THR A 22 11.44 -21.03 0.00
C THR A 22 10.62 -20.93 1.27
N TYR A 23 11.11 -21.53 2.34
CA TYR A 23 10.63 -21.30 3.70
C TYR A 23 11.83 -21.30 4.66
N GLY A 24 12.02 -20.20 5.36
CA GLY A 24 13.25 -19.95 6.12
C GLY A 24 14.46 -19.93 5.18
N ARG A 25 15.35 -20.92 5.34
CA ARG A 25 16.53 -21.09 4.49
C ARG A 25 16.43 -22.27 3.53
N GLU A 26 15.33 -23.00 3.54
CA GLU A 26 15.18 -24.22 2.75
C GLU A 26 14.51 -23.92 1.42
N VAL A 27 14.90 -24.66 0.39
CA VAL A 27 14.37 -24.56 -0.99
C VAL A 27 13.62 -25.85 -1.30
N PHE A 28 12.41 -25.72 -1.83
CA PHE A 28 11.50 -26.82 -2.11
C PHE A 28 11.06 -26.80 -3.57
N ASP A 29 11.08 -27.96 -4.23
CA ASP A 29 10.52 -28.13 -5.58
C ASP A 29 9.12 -28.72 -5.43
N ILE A 30 8.11 -27.85 -5.49
CA ILE A 30 6.70 -28.21 -5.29
C ILE A 30 5.98 -28.50 -6.61
N THR A 31 6.70 -28.70 -7.72
CA THR A 31 6.12 -28.90 -9.06
C THR A 31 5.03 -29.96 -9.05
N ASP A 32 5.32 -31.11 -8.44
CA ASP A 32 4.41 -32.26 -8.40
C ASP A 32 3.30 -32.09 -7.33
N PHE A 33 3.46 -31.14 -6.42
CA PHE A 33 2.46 -30.80 -5.40
C PHE A 33 1.41 -29.80 -5.89
N VAL A 34 1.69 -29.02 -6.93
CA VAL A 34 0.77 -27.97 -7.44
C VAL A 34 -0.62 -28.54 -7.74
N GLU A 35 -0.69 -29.72 -8.36
CA GLU A 35 -1.93 -30.42 -8.69
C GLU A 35 -2.68 -30.96 -7.45
N LEU A 36 -1.94 -31.24 -6.37
CA LEU A 36 -2.45 -31.85 -5.15
C LEU A 36 -2.86 -30.80 -4.11
N HIS A 37 -2.54 -29.52 -4.34
CA HIS A 37 -2.77 -28.46 -3.38
C HIS A 37 -4.28 -28.26 -3.12
N PRO A 38 -4.77 -28.38 -1.87
CA PRO A 38 -6.20 -28.30 -1.55
C PRO A 38 -6.85 -26.96 -1.91
N GLY A 39 -6.08 -25.87 -1.95
CA GLY A 39 -6.55 -24.54 -2.35
C GLY A 39 -6.53 -24.30 -3.87
N GLY A 40 -6.26 -25.33 -4.67
CA GLY A 40 -6.12 -25.26 -6.12
C GLY A 40 -4.78 -24.69 -6.59
N LYS A 41 -4.54 -24.80 -7.90
CA LYS A 41 -3.28 -24.42 -8.56
C LYS A 41 -3.02 -22.91 -8.56
N SER A 42 -4.07 -22.11 -8.76
CA SER A 42 -3.94 -20.65 -8.91
C SER A 42 -3.28 -20.01 -7.70
N LYS A 43 -3.74 -20.34 -6.49
CA LYS A 43 -3.22 -19.77 -5.24
C LYS A 43 -1.79 -20.21 -4.93
N VAL A 44 -1.47 -21.50 -5.10
CA VAL A 44 -0.11 -22.00 -4.78
C VAL A 44 0.93 -21.46 -5.77
N LEU A 45 0.57 -21.27 -7.04
CA LEU A 45 1.47 -20.72 -8.05
C LEU A 45 1.82 -19.24 -7.82
N LEU A 46 1.06 -18.50 -7.00
CA LEU A 46 1.45 -17.14 -6.61
C LEU A 46 2.75 -17.12 -5.81
N ALA A 47 3.09 -18.20 -5.11
CA ALA A 47 4.34 -18.29 -4.36
C ALA A 47 5.55 -18.68 -5.21
N ALA A 48 5.35 -19.02 -6.50
CA ALA A 48 6.38 -19.58 -7.36
C ALA A 48 7.61 -18.66 -7.49
N GLY A 49 8.78 -19.25 -7.29
CA GLY A 49 10.09 -18.59 -7.26
C GLY A 49 10.32 -17.69 -6.05
N GLY A 50 9.49 -17.80 -5.00
CA GLY A 50 9.45 -16.88 -3.87
C GLY A 50 9.28 -17.55 -2.52
N ALA A 51 9.13 -16.70 -1.51
CA ALA A 51 9.06 -17.09 -0.11
C ALA A 51 7.62 -17.42 0.30
N LEU A 52 7.41 -18.50 1.04
CA LEU A 52 6.09 -18.97 1.48
C LEU A 52 5.53 -18.15 2.66
N GLU A 53 6.41 -17.52 3.44
CA GLU A 53 6.11 -16.73 4.64
C GLU A 53 4.95 -15.75 4.47
N PRO A 54 4.89 -14.89 3.43
CA PRO A 54 3.75 -13.99 3.24
C PRO A 54 2.41 -14.71 3.07
N PHE A 55 2.40 -15.88 2.42
CA PHE A 55 1.18 -16.68 2.22
C PHE A 55 0.79 -17.43 3.49
N TRP A 56 1.77 -17.91 4.24
CA TRP A 56 1.53 -18.61 5.51
C TRP A 56 1.03 -17.65 6.60
N ALA A 57 1.45 -16.39 6.55
CA ALA A 57 0.88 -15.32 7.36
C ALA A 57 -0.60 -15.05 7.04
N MET A 58 -1.08 -15.34 5.82
CA MET A 58 -2.50 -15.28 5.42
C MET A 58 -3.27 -16.53 5.80
N TYR A 59 -2.63 -17.68 5.62
CA TYR A 59 -3.26 -18.96 5.78
C TYR A 59 -2.59 -19.74 6.91
N ALA A 60 -2.94 -19.38 8.14
CA ALA A 60 -2.32 -19.92 9.36
C ALA A 60 -2.33 -21.45 9.46
N VAL A 61 -3.25 -22.13 8.76
CA VAL A 61 -3.28 -23.60 8.65
C VAL A 61 -1.96 -24.18 8.15
N HIS A 62 -1.21 -23.45 7.30
CA HIS A 62 0.07 -23.93 6.79
C HIS A 62 1.17 -23.98 7.84
N SER A 63 1.01 -23.27 8.96
CA SER A 63 1.97 -23.30 10.07
C SER A 63 1.82 -24.54 10.96
N GLN A 64 0.90 -25.46 10.64
CA GLN A 64 0.73 -26.71 11.39
C GLN A 64 1.82 -27.73 11.06
N ALA A 65 2.23 -28.51 12.07
CA ALA A 65 3.34 -29.47 11.96
C ALA A 65 3.18 -30.45 10.79
N HIS A 66 1.98 -30.97 10.56
CA HIS A 66 1.72 -31.91 9.46
C HIS A 66 1.88 -31.28 8.06
N VAL A 67 1.66 -29.97 7.90
CA VAL A 67 1.89 -29.27 6.63
C VAL A 67 3.38 -29.06 6.39
N LEU A 68 4.13 -28.75 7.45
CA LEU A 68 5.59 -28.71 7.40
C LEU A 68 6.17 -30.07 7.00
N GLU A 69 5.65 -31.17 7.55
CA GLU A 69 6.05 -32.53 7.17
C GLU A 69 5.80 -32.82 5.68
N ILE A 70 4.65 -32.41 5.14
CA ILE A 70 4.36 -32.51 3.70
C ILE A 70 5.37 -31.68 2.91
N LEU A 71 5.62 -30.43 3.29
CA LEU A 71 6.57 -29.54 2.61
C LEU A 71 7.99 -30.13 2.60
N GLN A 72 8.43 -30.75 3.71
CA GLN A 72 9.75 -31.36 3.81
C GLN A 72 9.99 -32.48 2.80
N ALA A 73 8.95 -33.18 2.35
CA ALA A 73 9.07 -34.20 1.30
C ALA A 73 9.55 -33.61 -0.05
N TYR A 74 9.38 -32.30 -0.25
CA TYR A 74 9.74 -31.57 -1.46
C TYR A 74 11.07 -30.81 -1.35
N LYS A 75 11.82 -30.96 -0.25
CA LYS A 75 13.08 -30.24 -0.05
C LYS A 75 14.12 -30.65 -1.09
N VAL A 76 14.66 -29.67 -1.82
CA VAL A 76 15.70 -29.87 -2.84
C VAL A 76 17.01 -29.15 -2.51
N GLY A 77 16.99 -28.16 -1.62
CA GLY A 77 18.15 -27.31 -1.38
C GLY A 77 18.07 -26.45 -0.14
N GLU A 78 19.08 -25.61 0.03
CA GLU A 78 19.10 -24.51 1.00
C GLU A 78 19.62 -23.24 0.32
N LEU A 79 19.18 -22.07 0.78
CA LEU A 79 19.67 -20.79 0.28
C LEU A 79 21.13 -20.58 0.72
N SER A 80 21.98 -20.23 -0.24
CA SER A 80 23.31 -19.69 0.07
C SER A 80 23.14 -18.38 0.86
N PRO A 81 24.07 -18.05 1.79
CA PRO A 81 24.11 -16.71 2.38
C PRO A 81 24.08 -15.67 1.25
N GLU A 82 23.29 -14.59 1.42
CA GLU A 82 23.25 -13.51 0.44
C GLU A 82 24.65 -12.93 0.24
N GLU A 83 25.27 -13.21 -0.91
CA GLU A 83 26.38 -12.40 -1.38
C GLU A 83 25.80 -11.05 -1.79
N GLN A 84 26.32 -9.96 -1.22
CA GLN A 84 25.94 -8.62 -1.65
C GLN A 84 26.19 -8.53 -3.15
N SER A 85 25.12 -8.41 -3.94
CA SER A 85 25.22 -8.25 -5.39
C SER A 85 26.20 -7.12 -5.67
N GLN A 86 27.28 -7.42 -6.39
CA GLN A 86 28.24 -6.40 -6.79
C GLN A 86 27.47 -5.32 -7.55
N ALA A 87 27.45 -4.10 -6.99
CA ALA A 87 26.81 -2.97 -7.62
C ALA A 87 27.35 -2.83 -9.05
N THR A 88 26.48 -3.00 -10.04
CA THR A 88 26.83 -2.78 -11.43
C THR A 88 27.23 -1.31 -11.58
N GLN A 89 28.49 -1.04 -11.92
CA GLN A 89 28.99 0.33 -12.07
C GLN A 89 28.09 1.12 -13.04
N GLY A 90 27.51 2.22 -12.56
CA GLY A 90 26.72 3.16 -13.35
C GLY A 90 25.20 3.03 -13.26
N ASP A 91 24.64 1.97 -12.65
CA ASP A 91 23.19 1.86 -12.42
C ASP A 91 22.80 2.37 -11.01
N PRO A 92 22.07 3.50 -10.90
CA PRO A 92 21.70 4.05 -9.60
C PRO A 92 20.74 3.16 -8.80
N TYR A 93 20.11 2.17 -9.43
CA TYR A 93 19.19 1.21 -8.77
C TYR A 93 19.87 -0.11 -8.35
N SER A 94 21.17 -0.27 -8.58
CA SER A 94 21.89 -1.52 -8.28
C SER A 94 21.88 -1.91 -6.80
N GLY A 95 21.71 -0.95 -5.89
CA GLY A 95 21.62 -1.18 -4.44
C GLY A 95 20.19 -1.34 -3.92
N ASP A 96 19.19 -1.39 -4.79
CA ASP A 96 17.80 -1.61 -4.40
C ASP A 96 17.61 -3.01 -3.77
N PRO A 97 16.72 -3.18 -2.77
CA PRO A 97 16.48 -4.47 -2.14
C PRO A 97 15.83 -5.48 -3.11
N PRO A 98 15.96 -6.80 -2.86
CA PRO A 98 15.16 -7.80 -3.55
C PRO A 98 13.68 -7.70 -3.12
N ARG A 99 12.76 -8.16 -3.99
CA ARG A 99 11.30 -8.13 -3.73
C ARG A 99 10.66 -9.47 -4.07
N HIS A 100 9.51 -9.71 -3.44
CA HIS A 100 8.74 -10.92 -3.66
C HIS A 100 8.25 -11.02 -5.12
N PRO A 101 8.40 -12.17 -5.79
CA PRO A 101 8.07 -12.34 -7.21
C PRO A 101 6.58 -12.28 -7.53
N ALA A 102 5.71 -12.53 -6.55
CA ALA A 102 4.26 -12.46 -6.73
C ALA A 102 3.73 -11.05 -7.00
N LEU A 103 4.51 -10.01 -6.71
CA LEU A 103 4.08 -8.63 -6.91
C LEU A 103 3.84 -8.34 -8.39
N GLN A 104 2.74 -7.65 -8.69
CA GLN A 104 2.43 -7.14 -10.02
C GLN A 104 3.23 -5.84 -10.24
N VAL A 105 4.32 -5.96 -10.98
CA VAL A 105 5.28 -4.87 -11.19
C VAL A 105 4.84 -3.98 -12.35
N ASN A 106 4.56 -2.71 -12.04
CA ASN A 106 4.21 -1.68 -13.02
C ASN A 106 5.45 -0.89 -13.49
N SER A 107 6.50 -0.84 -12.67
CA SER A 107 7.80 -0.26 -13.05
C SER A 107 8.91 -0.91 -12.25
N LEU A 108 10.01 -1.27 -12.92
CA LEU A 108 11.20 -1.83 -12.26
C LEU A 108 12.14 -0.75 -11.71
N LYS A 109 12.27 0.37 -12.42
CA LYS A 109 13.21 1.45 -12.11
C LYS A 109 12.56 2.82 -12.40
N PRO A 110 12.11 3.55 -11.38
CA PRO A 110 12.07 3.15 -9.96
C PRO A 110 11.06 2.03 -9.69
N PHE A 111 11.31 1.21 -8.66
CA PHE A 111 10.45 0.06 -8.36
C PHE A 111 9.04 0.48 -7.88
N ASN A 112 8.01 0.01 -8.59
CA ASN A 112 6.61 0.25 -8.28
C ASN A 112 5.82 -1.03 -8.56
N ALA A 113 5.15 -1.57 -7.54
CA ALA A 113 4.39 -2.82 -7.65
C ALA A 113 3.26 -2.92 -6.62
N GLU A 114 2.20 -3.63 -6.97
CA GLU A 114 1.05 -3.92 -6.12
C GLU A 114 0.93 -5.44 -5.86
N PRO A 115 0.33 -5.90 -4.74
CA PRO A 115 0.04 -7.32 -4.59
C PRO A 115 -1.04 -7.75 -5.60
N PRO A 116 -1.11 -9.05 -5.96
CA PRO A 116 -2.26 -9.59 -6.64
C PRO A 116 -3.56 -9.23 -5.90
N ALA A 117 -4.57 -8.75 -6.63
CA ALA A 117 -5.81 -8.28 -6.04
C ALA A 117 -6.49 -9.35 -5.16
N GLU A 118 -6.45 -10.60 -5.59
CA GLU A 118 -6.99 -11.76 -4.86
C GLU A 118 -6.31 -12.03 -3.51
N LEU A 119 -5.10 -11.53 -3.28
CA LEU A 119 -4.40 -11.65 -1.98
C LEU A 119 -4.60 -10.43 -1.09
N LEU A 120 -5.10 -9.32 -1.63
CA LEU A 120 -5.12 -8.03 -0.94
C LEU A 120 -5.96 -8.06 0.34
N THR A 121 -7.06 -8.81 0.33
CA THR A 121 -8.07 -8.84 1.41
C THR A 121 -8.13 -10.18 2.14
N GLU A 122 -7.20 -11.09 1.86
CA GLU A 122 -7.08 -12.38 2.56
C GLU A 122 -6.60 -12.21 4.00
N ASN A 123 -6.02 -11.06 4.32
CA ASN A 123 -5.58 -10.67 5.65
C ASN A 123 -5.95 -9.22 5.96
N TYR A 124 -6.26 -8.94 7.23
CA TYR A 124 -6.53 -7.58 7.67
C TYR A 124 -5.28 -6.69 7.62
N LEU A 125 -4.13 -7.22 8.07
CA LEU A 125 -2.82 -6.59 7.94
C LEU A 125 -2.09 -7.21 6.75
N THR A 126 -1.76 -6.40 5.75
CA THR A 126 -1.02 -6.85 4.57
C THR A 126 0.41 -7.22 4.96
N PRO A 127 0.89 -8.45 4.65
CA PRO A 127 2.27 -8.83 4.92
C PRO A 127 3.29 -7.88 4.28
N ASN A 128 4.39 -7.62 4.97
CA ASN A 128 5.41 -6.63 4.57
C ASN A 128 5.93 -6.86 3.12
N GLN A 129 6.13 -8.13 2.76
CA GLN A 129 6.60 -8.58 1.45
C GLN A 129 5.59 -8.31 0.32
N LEU A 130 4.30 -8.19 0.63
CA LEU A 130 3.21 -7.96 -0.33
C LEU A 130 2.63 -6.55 -0.27
N PHE A 131 2.83 -5.80 0.81
CA PHE A 131 2.40 -4.40 0.95
C PHE A 131 2.88 -3.57 -0.26
N PHE A 132 1.99 -2.85 -0.95
CA PHE A 132 2.33 -2.19 -2.22
C PHE A 132 3.57 -1.28 -2.12
N LYS A 133 4.39 -1.23 -3.17
CA LYS A 133 5.62 -0.42 -3.21
C LYS A 133 5.44 0.70 -4.22
N ARG A 134 5.68 1.93 -3.80
CA ARG A 134 5.76 3.11 -4.68
C ARG A 134 7.06 3.87 -4.42
N ASN A 135 7.99 3.79 -5.36
CA ASN A 135 9.27 4.53 -5.29
C ASN A 135 9.34 5.51 -6.47
N HIS A 136 9.73 6.77 -6.21
CA HIS A 136 10.01 7.75 -7.27
C HIS A 136 11.47 7.70 -7.73
N LEU A 137 12.34 7.19 -6.87
CA LEU A 137 13.78 7.27 -6.93
C LEU A 137 14.39 5.94 -6.42
N PRO A 138 15.71 5.73 -6.58
CA PRO A 138 16.39 4.57 -5.99
C PRO A 138 16.23 4.51 -4.47
N VAL A 139 16.24 3.29 -3.92
CA VAL A 139 16.11 3.06 -2.47
C VAL A 139 17.43 3.38 -1.78
N PRO A 140 17.47 4.35 -0.83
CA PRO A 140 18.69 4.66 -0.08
C PRO A 140 19.27 3.43 0.63
N ALA A 141 20.59 3.32 0.61
CA ALA A 141 21.34 2.40 1.47
C ALA A 141 21.76 3.16 2.73
N VAL A 142 21.06 2.93 3.84
CA VAL A 142 21.26 3.69 5.08
C VAL A 142 21.95 2.82 6.12
N ASP A 143 23.07 3.30 6.66
CA ASP A 143 23.65 2.76 7.88
C ASP A 143 22.96 3.38 9.10
N ALA A 144 22.31 2.54 9.92
CA ALA A 144 21.57 2.99 11.10
C ALA A 144 22.47 3.63 12.18
N ALA A 145 23.77 3.29 12.24
CA ALA A 145 24.67 3.85 13.23
C ALA A 145 24.99 5.32 12.93
N SER A 146 25.17 5.67 11.66
CA SER A 146 25.45 7.03 11.20
C SER A 146 24.19 7.85 10.87
N TYR A 147 23.03 7.22 10.69
CA TYR A 147 21.76 7.90 10.43
C TYR A 147 21.43 8.97 11.49
N ARG A 148 21.02 10.16 11.04
CA ARG A 148 20.50 11.25 11.88
C ARG A 148 19.27 11.85 11.23
N LEU A 149 18.19 11.97 12.01
CA LEU A 149 17.04 12.79 11.67
C LEU A 149 17.33 14.24 12.04
N GLN A 150 17.25 15.15 11.08
CA GLN A 150 17.31 16.59 11.34
C GLN A 150 15.91 17.11 11.64
N VAL A 151 15.73 17.77 12.79
CA VAL A 151 14.49 18.45 13.16
C VAL A 151 14.80 19.90 13.44
N GLU A 152 14.31 20.79 12.58
CA GLU A 152 14.41 22.22 12.82
C GLU A 152 13.46 22.62 13.93
N GLY A 153 13.92 23.52 14.80
CA GLY A 153 13.13 24.15 15.85
C GLY A 153 13.11 25.68 15.66
N PRO A 154 12.31 26.39 16.46
CA PRO A 154 12.21 27.85 16.40
C PRO A 154 13.57 28.54 16.53
N GLY A 155 13.76 29.65 15.82
CA GLY A 155 14.99 30.45 15.87
C GLY A 155 16.21 29.81 15.20
N GLY A 156 16.01 28.82 14.32
CA GLY A 156 17.08 28.19 13.54
C GLY A 156 17.86 27.10 14.27
N ARG A 157 17.39 26.66 15.45
CA ARG A 157 17.98 25.52 16.15
C ARG A 157 17.72 24.23 15.38
N VAL A 158 18.74 23.39 15.18
CA VAL A 158 18.57 22.08 14.53
C VAL A 158 18.93 20.97 15.51
N LEU A 159 17.98 20.07 15.77
CA LEU A 159 18.23 18.82 16.49
C LEU A 159 18.66 17.75 15.49
N ALA A 160 19.74 17.02 15.80
CA ALA A 160 20.18 15.85 15.04
C ALA A 160 19.97 14.60 15.90
N LEU A 161 18.86 13.89 15.69
CA LEU A 161 18.45 12.74 16.50
C LEU A 161 18.88 11.44 15.84
N SER A 162 19.63 10.60 16.54
CA SER A 162 19.88 9.22 16.10
C SER A 162 18.65 8.33 16.32
N LEU A 163 18.57 7.19 15.60
CA LEU A 163 17.48 6.23 15.80
C LEU A 163 17.40 5.69 17.26
N PRO A 164 18.51 5.32 17.93
CA PRO A 164 18.46 4.92 19.34
C PRO A 164 17.99 6.04 20.27
N GLU A 165 18.33 7.30 19.98
CA GLU A 165 17.84 8.43 20.77
C GLU A 165 16.34 8.65 20.60
N LEU A 166 15.80 8.53 19.39
CA LEU A 166 14.36 8.58 19.16
C LEU A 166 13.64 7.50 19.99
N LYS A 167 14.09 6.24 19.90
CA LYS A 167 13.53 5.11 20.63
C LYS A 167 13.59 5.27 22.16
N ARG A 168 14.66 5.89 22.68
CA ARG A 168 14.86 6.10 24.13
C ARG A 168 14.13 7.32 24.68
N ARG A 169 14.08 8.42 23.93
CA ARG A 169 13.57 9.72 24.42
C ARG A 169 12.05 9.81 24.39
N PHE A 170 11.40 9.13 23.46
CA PHE A 170 9.98 9.28 23.21
C PHE A 170 9.24 7.96 23.38
N PRO A 171 8.02 7.95 23.95
CA PRO A 171 7.24 6.73 24.09
C PRO A 171 6.87 6.14 22.72
N LYS A 172 7.07 4.83 22.57
CA LYS A 172 6.59 4.08 21.41
C LYS A 172 5.07 4.07 21.40
N HIS A 173 4.49 4.31 20.23
CA HIS A 173 3.08 4.23 19.93
C HIS A 173 2.87 3.32 18.73
N GLU A 174 1.73 2.63 18.70
CA GLU A 174 1.34 1.78 17.58
C GLU A 174 -0.02 2.24 17.03
N VAL A 175 -0.12 2.29 15.70
CA VAL A 175 -1.33 2.70 15.00
C VAL A 175 -1.49 1.82 13.76
N THR A 176 -2.65 1.16 13.62
CA THR A 176 -3.00 0.44 12.38
C THR A 176 -3.49 1.45 11.34
N VAL A 177 -2.83 1.52 10.19
CA VAL A 177 -3.14 2.53 9.15
C VAL A 177 -3.12 1.88 7.77
N THR A 178 -4.16 2.19 6.98
CA THR A 178 -4.18 1.92 5.54
C THR A 178 -3.50 3.07 4.80
N LEU A 179 -2.50 2.74 3.98
CA LEU A 179 -1.91 3.69 3.04
C LEU A 179 -2.50 3.43 1.66
N GLN A 180 -3.05 4.48 1.03
CA GLN A 180 -3.54 4.44 -0.34
C GLN A 180 -2.78 5.44 -1.20
N CYS A 181 -2.29 4.99 -2.36
CA CYS A 181 -1.71 5.87 -3.37
C CYS A 181 -2.79 6.74 -4.03
N ALA A 182 -2.47 8.01 -4.35
CA ALA A 182 -3.39 8.89 -5.09
C ALA A 182 -3.85 8.28 -6.43
N GLY A 183 -3.00 7.46 -7.03
CA GLY A 183 -3.24 6.80 -8.31
C GLY A 183 -3.83 5.40 -8.22
N ASN A 184 -4.28 4.94 -7.04
CA ASN A 184 -4.98 3.66 -6.95
C ASN A 184 -6.15 3.63 -7.94
N ARG A 185 -6.33 2.51 -8.66
CA ARG A 185 -7.34 2.34 -9.72
C ARG A 185 -7.18 3.27 -10.94
N ARG A 186 -5.95 3.75 -11.22
CA ARG A 186 -5.67 4.60 -12.38
C ARG A 186 -6.03 3.94 -13.71
N SER A 187 -5.80 2.63 -13.83
CA SER A 187 -6.08 1.89 -15.07
C SER A 187 -7.53 2.04 -15.55
N GLU A 188 -8.48 2.27 -14.66
CA GLU A 188 -9.88 2.53 -15.01
C GLU A 188 -10.08 3.91 -15.67
N MET A 189 -9.30 4.93 -15.27
CA MET A 189 -9.30 6.23 -15.92
C MET A 189 -8.67 6.17 -17.31
N SER A 190 -7.61 5.36 -17.47
CA SER A 190 -6.96 5.13 -18.78
C SER A 190 -7.93 4.53 -19.81
N ARG A 191 -8.95 3.77 -19.38
CA ARG A 191 -10.01 3.22 -20.26
C ARG A 191 -10.93 4.29 -20.85
N VAL A 192 -11.12 5.41 -20.16
CA VAL A 192 -11.91 6.55 -20.66
C VAL A 192 -11.08 7.39 -21.63
N ARG A 193 -9.91 7.83 -21.17
CA ARG A 193 -8.93 8.58 -21.97
C ARG A 193 -7.55 8.40 -21.33
N GLN A 194 -6.52 8.18 -22.15
CA GLN A 194 -5.16 7.96 -21.68
C GLN A 194 -4.68 9.08 -20.73
N VAL A 195 -4.11 8.69 -19.60
CA VAL A 195 -3.56 9.60 -18.57
C VAL A 195 -2.05 9.40 -18.43
N LYS A 196 -1.37 10.30 -17.70
CA LYS A 196 0.05 10.09 -17.31
C LYS A 196 0.14 9.59 -15.88
N GLY A 197 0.71 8.39 -15.71
CA GLY A 197 1.02 7.81 -14.42
C GLY A 197 1.30 6.32 -14.51
N LEU A 198 1.54 5.68 -13.37
CA LEU A 198 1.68 4.23 -13.27
C LEU A 198 0.30 3.57 -13.41
N GLU A 199 0.20 2.52 -14.21
CA GLU A 199 -1.04 1.79 -14.51
C GLU A 199 -1.45 0.87 -13.34
N TRP A 200 -1.83 1.47 -12.21
CA TRP A 200 -2.29 0.72 -11.04
C TRP A 200 -3.65 0.06 -11.28
N GLY A 201 -3.78 -1.18 -10.84
CA GLY A 201 -5.04 -1.86 -10.58
C GLY A 201 -5.68 -1.38 -9.27
N VAL A 202 -6.41 -2.28 -8.61
CA VAL A 202 -7.14 -1.99 -7.37
C VAL A 202 -6.27 -2.05 -6.11
N ALA A 203 -4.98 -2.39 -6.22
CA ALA A 203 -4.15 -2.80 -5.10
C ALA A 203 -2.98 -1.85 -4.80
N ALA A 204 -3.01 -0.60 -5.27
CA ALA A 204 -2.12 0.46 -4.78
C ALA A 204 -2.60 1.02 -3.42
N ILE A 205 -2.94 0.10 -2.52
CA ILE A 205 -3.45 0.29 -1.16
C ILE A 205 -3.03 -0.91 -0.32
N SER A 206 -2.64 -0.70 0.93
CA SER A 206 -2.32 -1.79 1.87
C SER A 206 -2.41 -1.30 3.33
N THR A 207 -2.56 -2.22 4.27
CA THR A 207 -2.76 -1.90 5.70
C THR A 207 -1.67 -2.54 6.55
N ALA A 208 -1.09 -1.79 7.48
CA ALA A 208 -0.10 -2.30 8.42
C ALA A 208 -0.28 -1.68 9.80
N ARG A 209 0.23 -2.37 10.82
CA ARG A 209 0.42 -1.79 12.16
C ARG A 209 1.78 -1.11 12.22
N TRP A 210 1.78 0.21 12.36
CA TRP A 210 3.00 1.01 12.39
C TRP A 210 3.42 1.30 13.82
N GLY A 211 4.70 1.07 14.13
CA GLY A 211 5.30 1.35 15.44
C GLY A 211 6.31 2.49 15.35
N GLY A 212 6.21 3.47 16.23
CA GLY A 212 7.04 4.67 16.15
C GLY A 212 6.86 5.64 17.31
N VAL A 213 7.39 6.85 17.14
CA VAL A 213 7.18 7.95 18.08
C VAL A 213 6.23 8.97 17.47
N ARG A 214 5.39 9.64 18.27
CA ARG A 214 4.48 10.66 17.73
C ARG A 214 5.28 11.85 17.20
N LEU A 215 4.96 12.30 15.99
CA LEU A 215 5.58 13.50 15.40
C LEU A 215 5.42 14.71 16.31
N ARG A 216 4.21 14.88 16.86
CA ARG A 216 3.85 15.87 17.88
C ARG A 216 4.86 15.93 19.04
N ASP A 217 5.27 14.79 19.60
CA ASP A 217 6.14 14.76 20.77
C ASP A 217 7.57 15.19 20.40
N VAL A 218 8.01 14.83 19.18
CA VAL A 218 9.30 15.27 18.63
C VAL A 218 9.30 16.77 18.34
N LEU A 219 8.24 17.32 17.76
CA LEU A 219 8.08 18.75 17.53
C LEU A 219 8.01 19.55 18.85
N ALA A 220 7.27 19.05 19.83
CA ALA A 220 7.21 19.65 21.16
C ALA A 220 8.61 19.69 21.83
N HIS A 221 9.39 18.62 21.67
CA HIS A 221 10.78 18.59 22.13
C HIS A 221 11.70 19.57 21.36
N ALA A 222 11.45 19.76 20.06
CA ALA A 222 12.11 20.77 19.25
C ALA A 222 11.72 22.21 19.61
N GLY A 223 10.71 22.40 20.46
CA GLY A 223 10.32 23.69 21.04
C GLY A 223 9.02 24.27 20.49
N TYR A 224 8.30 23.54 19.65
CA TYR A 224 7.02 23.96 19.06
C TYR A 224 5.83 23.71 20.01
N ARG A 225 4.78 24.53 19.90
CA ARG A 225 3.57 24.42 20.74
C ARG A 225 2.29 24.22 19.94
N GLU A 226 1.30 23.56 20.54
CA GLU A 226 -0.02 23.32 19.91
C GLU A 226 -0.68 24.64 19.46
N GLU A 227 -0.62 25.68 20.31
CA GLU A 227 -1.24 27.00 20.09
C GLU A 227 -0.54 27.86 19.02
N GLU A 228 0.70 27.53 18.64
CA GLU A 228 1.42 28.26 17.57
C GLU A 228 0.76 28.07 16.19
N GLY A 229 -0.10 27.06 16.05
CA GLY A 229 -0.94 26.86 14.87
C GLY A 229 -2.19 27.75 14.78
N GLU A 230 -2.46 28.58 15.79
CA GLU A 230 -3.51 29.62 15.72
C GLU A 230 -2.98 30.92 15.09
N ALA A 231 -1.65 31.09 14.99
CA ALA A 231 -0.98 32.20 14.32
C ALA A 231 -0.66 31.85 12.85
N GLY A 232 -1.70 31.64 12.03
CA GLY A 232 -1.60 31.39 10.58
C GLY A 232 -1.47 29.90 10.16
N GLU A 233 -1.73 29.60 8.89
CA GLU A 233 -1.67 28.24 8.33
C GLU A 233 -0.22 27.78 8.13
N GLN A 234 0.44 27.32 9.20
CA GLN A 234 1.76 26.70 9.11
C GLN A 234 1.69 25.25 8.61
N HIS A 235 2.82 24.77 8.11
CA HIS A 235 3.01 23.41 7.60
C HIS A 235 4.22 22.75 8.24
N VAL A 236 4.16 21.42 8.41
CA VAL A 236 5.33 20.60 8.70
C VAL A 236 5.78 19.95 7.39
N CYS A 237 6.99 20.28 6.97
CA CYS A 237 7.63 19.79 5.77
C CYS A 237 8.56 18.62 6.10
N PHE A 238 8.60 17.64 5.19
CA PHE A 238 9.39 16.43 5.31
C PHE A 238 10.25 16.27 4.07
N GLU A 239 11.52 15.89 4.25
CA GLU A 239 12.42 15.53 3.16
C GLU A 239 12.97 14.12 3.40
N GLY A 240 12.90 13.27 2.37
CA GLY A 240 13.51 11.95 2.34
C GLY A 240 15.01 12.01 2.06
N LEU A 241 15.67 10.86 2.15
CA LEU A 241 17.08 10.69 1.78
C LEU A 241 17.25 10.33 0.29
N ASP A 242 16.17 9.92 -0.39
CA ASP A 242 16.15 9.65 -1.83
C ASP A 242 16.18 10.95 -2.62
N LYS A 243 17.16 11.06 -3.53
CA LYS A 243 17.43 12.26 -4.33
C LYS A 243 17.48 11.93 -5.82
N ASP A 244 17.03 12.86 -6.64
CA ASP A 244 17.22 12.78 -8.08
C ASP A 244 18.66 13.14 -8.49
N LEU A 245 18.95 13.08 -9.80
CA LEU A 245 20.28 13.39 -10.34
C LEU A 245 20.71 14.85 -10.11
N SER A 246 19.77 15.75 -9.83
CA SER A 246 20.05 17.15 -9.48
C SER A 246 20.29 17.36 -7.98
N GLY A 247 20.13 16.31 -7.17
CA GLY A 247 20.29 16.34 -5.72
C GLY A 247 19.04 16.78 -4.97
N VAL A 248 17.90 16.93 -5.64
CA VAL A 248 16.63 17.31 -5.02
C VAL A 248 15.98 16.08 -4.41
N ALA A 249 15.63 16.18 -3.12
CA ALA A 249 15.05 15.09 -2.34
C ALA A 249 13.54 14.95 -2.55
N TYR A 250 13.01 13.73 -2.37
CA TYR A 250 11.57 13.55 -2.18
C TYR A 250 11.07 14.38 -1.01
N GLY A 251 9.99 15.13 -1.21
CA GLY A 251 9.45 15.99 -0.17
C GLY A 251 7.94 16.15 -0.25
N ALA A 252 7.34 16.36 0.92
CA ALA A 252 5.92 16.63 1.08
C ALA A 252 5.69 17.43 2.37
N SER A 253 4.46 17.93 2.56
CA SER A 253 4.07 18.58 3.82
C SER A 253 2.65 18.24 4.23
N ILE A 254 2.39 18.39 5.53
CA ILE A 254 1.04 18.35 6.11
C ILE A 254 0.78 19.64 6.88
N PRO A 255 -0.49 20.03 7.08
CA PRO A 255 -0.82 21.16 7.95
C PRO A 255 -0.26 20.97 9.36
N TYR A 256 0.25 22.03 9.97
CA TYR A 256 0.82 22.01 11.31
C TYR A 256 -0.19 21.50 12.36
N ARG A 257 -1.47 21.90 12.23
CA ARG A 257 -2.57 21.39 13.06
C ARG A 257 -2.71 19.87 13.02
N THR A 258 -2.43 19.24 11.87
CA THR A 258 -2.46 17.79 11.72
C THR A 258 -1.27 17.14 12.42
N ALA A 259 -0.08 17.74 12.28
CA ALA A 259 1.13 17.24 12.92
C ALA A 259 1.09 17.31 14.47
N MET A 260 0.50 18.37 15.02
CA MET A 260 0.40 18.60 16.47
C MET A 260 -0.88 18.02 17.11
N GLY A 261 -1.86 17.65 16.29
CA GLY A 261 -3.17 17.19 16.73
C GLY A 261 -3.11 15.89 17.55
N ARG A 262 -3.72 15.89 18.74
CA ARG A 262 -3.76 14.71 19.64
C ARG A 262 -4.45 13.50 19.04
N GLY A 263 -5.48 13.75 18.23
CA GLY A 263 -6.28 12.73 17.58
C GLY A 263 -5.76 12.30 16.21
N ALA A 264 -4.75 12.96 15.64
CA ALA A 264 -4.29 12.70 14.27
C ALA A 264 -3.32 11.51 14.16
N ASP A 265 -2.75 11.05 15.29
CA ASP A 265 -1.91 9.85 15.37
C ASP A 265 -0.72 9.81 14.38
N VAL A 266 -0.17 10.98 14.01
CA VAL A 266 0.98 11.06 13.10
C VAL A 266 2.23 10.51 13.77
N LEU A 267 2.87 9.52 13.14
CA LEU A 267 4.06 8.84 13.65
C LEU A 267 5.30 9.14 12.80
N LEU A 268 6.45 9.18 13.48
CA LEU A 268 7.74 8.82 12.91
C LEU A 268 7.95 7.32 13.20
N ALA A 269 7.60 6.48 12.24
CA ALA A 269 7.59 5.03 12.36
C ALA A 269 8.97 4.44 12.04
N TYR A 270 9.40 3.47 12.85
CA TYR A 270 10.60 2.64 12.67
C TYR A 270 10.28 1.14 12.68
N GLU A 271 9.01 0.77 12.93
CA GLU A 271 8.50 -0.59 12.88
C GLU A 271 7.23 -0.67 12.01
N MET A 272 7.05 -1.82 11.36
CA MET A 272 5.92 -2.16 10.51
C MET A 272 5.55 -3.63 10.72
N ASN A 273 4.30 -3.88 11.13
CA ASN A 273 3.78 -5.20 11.49
C ASN A 273 4.61 -5.93 12.56
N GLY A 274 5.17 -5.19 13.53
CA GLY A 274 5.97 -5.74 14.62
C GLY A 274 7.43 -6.03 14.27
N GLU A 275 7.83 -5.78 13.03
CA GLU A 275 9.20 -5.92 12.54
C GLU A 275 9.83 -4.55 12.29
N GLU A 276 11.15 -4.50 12.18
CA GLU A 276 11.85 -3.32 11.68
C GLU A 276 11.38 -2.96 10.26
N LEU A 277 11.36 -1.67 9.93
CA LEU A 277 10.93 -1.22 8.61
C LEU A 277 11.73 -1.91 7.48
N PRO A 278 11.08 -2.53 6.50
CA PRO A 278 11.75 -2.96 5.28
C PRO A 278 12.33 -1.76 4.50
N ARG A 279 13.42 -1.97 3.77
CA ARG A 279 14.09 -0.90 2.99
C ARG A 279 13.16 -0.19 2.01
N ASP A 280 12.34 -0.93 1.26
CA ASP A 280 11.35 -0.34 0.34
C ASP A 280 10.29 0.52 1.03
N HIS A 281 10.07 0.31 2.34
CA HIS A 281 9.06 0.99 3.14
C HIS A 281 9.62 2.10 4.03
N GLY A 282 10.90 2.44 3.86
CA GLY A 282 11.48 3.64 4.44
C GLY A 282 12.45 3.42 5.59
N TYR A 283 13.07 2.24 5.71
CA TYR A 283 14.15 2.01 6.69
C TYR A 283 15.17 3.16 6.73
N PRO A 284 15.58 3.66 7.90
CA PRO A 284 15.18 3.21 9.24
C PRO A 284 13.95 3.95 9.81
N LEU A 285 13.48 5.01 9.14
CA LEU A 285 12.45 5.88 9.66
C LEU A 285 11.59 6.46 8.54
N ARG A 286 10.27 6.46 8.71
CA ARG A 286 9.33 7.13 7.81
C ARG A 286 8.32 7.97 8.58
N VAL A 287 7.68 8.90 7.89
CA VAL A 287 6.42 9.50 8.37
C VAL A 287 5.26 8.56 8.05
N VAL A 288 4.35 8.41 9.01
CA VAL A 288 3.02 7.82 8.81
C VAL A 288 1.97 8.85 9.22
N VAL A 289 1.15 9.29 8.26
CA VAL A 289 0.07 10.27 8.41
C VAL A 289 -1.26 9.54 8.18
N PRO A 290 -1.96 9.12 9.25
CA PRO A 290 -3.23 8.41 9.13
C PRO A 290 -4.31 9.23 8.40
N GLY A 291 -5.14 8.55 7.60
CA GLY A 291 -6.25 9.20 6.87
C GLY A 291 -5.85 10.09 5.69
N VAL A 292 -4.56 10.20 5.39
CA VAL A 292 -3.99 11.07 4.34
C VAL A 292 -3.37 10.23 3.24
N VAL A 293 -3.37 10.76 2.01
CA VAL A 293 -2.80 10.12 0.82
C VAL A 293 -1.35 9.68 1.04
N GLY A 294 -0.99 8.52 0.48
CA GLY A 294 0.32 7.89 0.67
C GLY A 294 1.51 8.78 0.32
N ALA A 295 1.35 9.78 -0.57
CA ALA A 295 2.40 10.73 -0.94
C ALA A 295 2.94 11.55 0.24
N ARG A 296 2.13 11.82 1.26
CA ARG A 296 2.56 12.63 2.42
C ARG A 296 3.32 11.80 3.47
N ASN A 297 3.35 10.47 3.29
CA ASN A 297 3.99 9.52 4.19
C ASN A 297 5.46 9.31 3.77
N VAL A 298 6.27 10.37 3.85
CA VAL A 298 7.66 10.40 3.37
C VAL A 298 8.49 9.26 3.97
N LYS A 299 9.11 8.47 3.10
CA LYS A 299 10.01 7.36 3.45
C LYS A 299 11.45 7.86 3.58
N TRP A 300 12.29 7.07 4.25
CA TRP A 300 13.71 7.35 4.42
C TRP A 300 13.93 8.77 4.96
N LEU A 301 13.20 9.12 6.03
CA LEU A 301 13.07 10.50 6.49
C LEU A 301 14.43 11.07 6.93
N GLY A 302 14.85 12.15 6.30
CA GLY A 302 16.11 12.85 6.62
C GLY A 302 15.91 14.15 7.40
N ARG A 303 14.85 14.90 7.09
CA ARG A 303 14.60 16.23 7.67
C ARG A 303 13.13 16.49 7.93
N VAL A 304 12.85 17.19 9.03
CA VAL A 304 11.56 17.74 9.42
C VAL A 304 11.75 19.23 9.70
N SER A 305 10.92 20.08 9.10
CA SER A 305 10.92 21.52 9.33
C SER A 305 9.51 22.07 9.44
N VAL A 306 9.36 23.22 10.10
CA VAL A 306 8.10 23.97 10.15
C VAL A 306 8.23 25.21 9.30
N SER A 307 7.25 25.45 8.45
CA SER A 307 7.25 26.51 7.44
C SER A 307 5.89 27.23 7.43
N PRO A 308 5.84 28.55 7.13
CA PRO A 308 4.58 29.24 6.87
C PRO A 308 3.93 28.83 5.53
N GLU A 309 4.68 28.14 4.66
CA GLU A 309 4.22 27.67 3.35
C GLU A 309 4.32 26.14 3.26
N GLU A 310 3.54 25.55 2.35
CA GLU A 310 3.68 24.15 1.98
C GLU A 310 5.12 23.82 1.53
N SER A 311 5.46 22.53 1.54
CA SER A 311 6.72 22.07 0.96
C SER A 311 6.85 22.57 -0.48
N PRO A 312 7.98 23.19 -0.87
CA PRO A 312 8.21 23.65 -2.24
C PRO A 312 8.51 22.49 -3.21
N SER A 313 8.53 21.25 -2.70
CA SER A 313 8.84 20.07 -3.50
C SER A 313 7.89 19.90 -4.68
N HIS A 314 8.40 19.41 -5.81
CA HIS A 314 7.62 19.14 -7.01
C HIS A 314 6.37 18.29 -6.71
N TRP A 315 6.50 17.27 -5.86
CA TRP A 315 5.39 16.37 -5.51
C TRP A 315 4.33 17.01 -4.59
N GLN A 316 4.62 18.14 -3.96
CA GLN A 316 3.61 18.91 -3.22
C GLN A 316 2.96 19.94 -4.14
N GLN A 317 3.76 20.66 -4.93
CA GLN A 317 3.31 21.82 -5.71
C GLN A 317 2.71 21.45 -7.08
N ASN A 318 3.36 20.54 -7.81
CA ASN A 318 3.11 20.27 -9.24
C ASN A 318 2.67 18.82 -9.52
N ASP A 319 2.21 18.09 -8.49
CA ASP A 319 1.65 16.74 -8.61
C ASP A 319 0.62 16.49 -7.51
N TYR A 320 -0.09 15.36 -7.57
CA TYR A 320 -1.05 14.93 -6.56
C TYR A 320 -2.13 15.98 -6.27
N LYS A 321 -2.76 16.48 -7.33
CA LYS A 321 -3.91 17.39 -7.31
C LYS A 321 -5.00 16.87 -8.25
N GLY A 322 -6.27 17.07 -7.89
CA GLY A 322 -7.43 16.76 -8.72
C GLY A 322 -7.86 17.97 -9.53
N PHE A 323 -8.26 17.77 -10.79
CA PHE A 323 -8.72 18.82 -11.70
C PHE A 323 -10.03 18.43 -12.36
N SER A 324 -10.74 19.41 -12.90
CA SER A 324 -11.93 19.18 -13.74
C SER A 324 -11.57 18.29 -14.96
N PRO A 325 -12.48 17.42 -15.43
CA PRO A 325 -12.24 16.58 -16.61
C PRO A 325 -11.97 17.35 -17.90
N ALA A 326 -12.33 18.64 -17.95
CA ALA A 326 -12.07 19.52 -19.09
C ALA A 326 -10.62 20.00 -19.18
N VAL A 327 -9.82 19.89 -18.11
CA VAL A 327 -8.41 20.34 -18.09
C VAL A 327 -7.52 19.31 -18.81
N ASP A 328 -6.63 19.82 -19.67
CA ASP A 328 -5.60 19.02 -20.36
C ASP A 328 -4.20 19.61 -20.12
N TRP A 329 -3.15 19.00 -20.67
CA TRP A 329 -1.75 19.33 -20.39
C TRP A 329 -1.33 20.76 -20.78
N ASP A 330 -1.99 21.35 -21.76
CA ASP A 330 -1.76 22.71 -22.24
C ASP A 330 -2.46 23.78 -21.39
N THR A 331 -3.43 23.38 -20.56
CA THR A 331 -4.29 24.28 -19.77
C THR A 331 -4.19 24.06 -18.27
N VAL A 332 -3.48 23.02 -17.82
CA VAL A 332 -3.32 22.72 -16.40
C VAL A 332 -2.53 23.80 -15.68
N ASP A 333 -3.14 24.35 -14.62
CA ASP A 333 -2.48 25.24 -13.67
C ASP A 333 -2.59 24.62 -12.26
N PHE A 334 -1.46 24.14 -11.75
CA PHE A 334 -1.40 23.48 -10.45
C PHE A 334 -1.70 24.41 -9.27
N THR A 335 -1.69 25.73 -9.43
CA THR A 335 -2.05 26.67 -8.37
C THR A 335 -3.56 26.73 -8.11
N THR A 336 -4.37 26.26 -9.06
CA THR A 336 -5.85 26.32 -8.99
C THR A 336 -6.48 25.22 -8.15
N ALA A 337 -5.70 24.21 -7.74
CA ALA A 337 -6.17 23.08 -6.96
C ALA A 337 -5.34 22.91 -5.66
N PRO A 338 -5.96 22.43 -4.57
CA PRO A 338 -5.22 22.08 -3.36
C PRO A 338 -4.41 20.80 -3.57
N ALA A 339 -3.31 20.67 -2.84
CA ALA A 339 -2.60 19.40 -2.70
C ALA A 339 -3.53 18.36 -2.06
N ILE A 340 -3.58 17.13 -2.62
CA ILE A 340 -4.36 16.05 -2.01
C ILE A 340 -3.77 15.77 -0.61
N GLN A 341 -4.63 15.85 0.40
CA GLN A 341 -4.35 15.48 1.78
C GLN A 341 -5.23 14.28 2.14
N GLU A 342 -6.39 14.51 2.75
CA GLU A 342 -7.38 13.45 2.96
C GLU A 342 -7.93 12.94 1.62
N LEU A 343 -8.21 11.64 1.55
CA LEU A 343 -8.79 10.99 0.39
C LEU A 343 -10.31 10.79 0.55
N PRO A 344 -11.08 10.75 -0.56
CA PRO A 344 -12.49 10.43 -0.52
C PRO A 344 -12.72 8.95 -0.20
N VAL A 345 -13.98 8.59 0.08
CA VAL A 345 -14.39 7.19 0.24
C VAL A 345 -14.07 6.37 -1.01
N GLN A 346 -13.61 5.13 -0.79
CA GLN A 346 -13.14 4.18 -1.79
C GLN A 346 -13.61 2.76 -1.43
N SER A 347 -13.87 1.94 -2.44
CA SER A 347 -14.01 0.49 -2.33
C SER A 347 -13.62 -0.20 -3.63
N ALA A 348 -13.19 -1.47 -3.53
CA ALA A 348 -13.00 -2.33 -4.69
C ALA A 348 -13.30 -3.79 -4.35
N ILE A 349 -13.63 -4.54 -5.39
CA ILE A 349 -13.84 -5.99 -5.39
C ILE A 349 -12.49 -6.64 -5.64
N THR A 350 -12.16 -7.64 -4.84
CA THR A 350 -10.90 -8.41 -4.96
C THR A 350 -11.14 -9.87 -5.32
N ASP A 351 -12.35 -10.36 -5.07
CA ASP A 351 -12.78 -11.72 -5.38
C ASP A 351 -14.28 -11.69 -5.72
N PRO A 352 -14.73 -12.22 -6.86
CA PRO A 352 -13.95 -12.86 -7.92
C PRO A 352 -13.08 -11.88 -8.74
N ALA A 353 -12.10 -12.42 -9.47
CA ALA A 353 -11.30 -11.66 -10.43
C ALA A 353 -12.09 -11.34 -11.72
N PRO A 354 -11.78 -10.25 -12.43
CA PRO A 354 -12.38 -9.95 -13.73
C PRO A 354 -12.19 -11.09 -14.74
N GLY A 355 -13.29 -11.49 -15.40
CA GLY A 355 -13.32 -12.57 -16.39
C GLY A 355 -13.30 -13.98 -15.79
N ALA A 356 -13.36 -14.13 -14.45
CA ALA A 356 -13.44 -15.44 -13.83
C ALA A 356 -14.77 -16.15 -14.19
N THR A 357 -14.70 -17.47 -14.23
CA THR A 357 -15.89 -18.32 -14.29
C THR A 357 -16.24 -18.77 -12.87
N VAL A 358 -17.46 -18.46 -12.44
CA VAL A 358 -17.93 -18.76 -11.08
C VAL A 358 -19.03 -19.83 -11.11
N PRO A 359 -19.16 -20.67 -10.07
CA PRO A 359 -20.19 -21.71 -10.05
C PRO A 359 -21.60 -21.10 -9.97
N PRO A 360 -22.62 -21.82 -10.48
CA PRO A 360 -24.01 -21.47 -10.22
C PRO A 360 -24.37 -21.67 -8.74
N GLY A 361 -25.55 -21.17 -8.33
CA GLY A 361 -26.03 -21.28 -6.95
C GLY A 361 -25.68 -20.05 -6.12
N GLU A 362 -24.69 -20.14 -5.23
CA GLU A 362 -24.27 -19.04 -4.37
C GLU A 362 -22.87 -18.55 -4.73
N LEU A 363 -22.73 -17.22 -4.79
CA LEU A 363 -21.46 -16.54 -5.00
C LEU A 363 -21.08 -15.75 -3.75
N THR A 364 -19.85 -15.90 -3.29
CA THR A 364 -19.25 -15.00 -2.29
C THR A 364 -18.39 -13.96 -2.99
N VAL A 365 -18.72 -12.69 -2.79
CA VAL A 365 -17.95 -11.55 -3.29
C VAL A 365 -17.22 -10.91 -2.11
N LYS A 366 -15.94 -10.58 -2.27
CA LYS A 366 -15.12 -9.94 -1.24
C LYS A 366 -14.45 -8.68 -1.76
N GLY A 367 -14.09 -7.80 -0.83
CA GLY A 367 -13.34 -6.61 -1.15
C GLY A 367 -12.92 -5.81 0.07
N TYR A 368 -12.45 -4.60 -0.20
CA TYR A 368 -12.12 -3.61 0.82
C TYR A 368 -12.94 -2.34 0.64
N ALA A 369 -13.05 -1.56 1.71
CA ALA A 369 -13.57 -0.21 1.71
C ALA A 369 -12.82 0.66 2.71
N TRP A 370 -12.58 1.93 2.38
CA TRP A 370 -11.85 2.87 3.22
C TRP A 370 -12.22 4.32 2.89
N SER A 371 -12.08 5.24 3.84
CA SER A 371 -12.21 6.69 3.61
C SER A 371 -11.10 7.43 4.38
N GLY A 372 -10.65 8.56 3.84
CA GLY A 372 -9.65 9.40 4.48
C GLY A 372 -10.17 10.10 5.74
N GLY A 373 -9.30 10.89 6.38
CA GLY A 373 -9.65 11.75 7.52
C GLY A 373 -10.23 11.03 8.73
N GLY A 374 -10.05 9.71 8.84
CA GLY A 374 -10.53 8.92 9.98
C GLY A 374 -12.04 8.67 9.96
N ARG A 375 -12.68 8.88 8.81
CA ARG A 375 -14.11 8.61 8.59
C ARG A 375 -14.31 7.11 8.40
N GLY A 376 -14.93 6.46 9.38
CA GLY A 376 -15.22 5.02 9.29
C GLY A 376 -16.19 4.69 8.16
N VAL A 377 -16.02 3.54 7.52
CA VAL A 377 -17.00 3.01 6.56
C VAL A 377 -18.20 2.48 7.32
N VAL A 378 -19.39 3.03 7.05
CA VAL A 378 -20.63 2.64 7.72
C VAL A 378 -21.46 1.64 6.91
N ARG A 379 -21.22 1.56 5.60
CA ARG A 379 -21.91 0.61 4.72
C ARG A 379 -21.12 0.34 3.44
N VAL A 380 -21.21 -0.89 2.94
CA VAL A 380 -20.84 -1.26 1.58
C VAL A 380 -22.07 -1.89 0.92
N ASP A 381 -22.45 -1.33 -0.22
CA ASP A 381 -23.54 -1.84 -1.05
C ASP A 381 -22.92 -2.59 -2.24
N VAL A 382 -23.40 -3.82 -2.49
CA VAL A 382 -22.95 -4.68 -3.58
C VAL A 382 -24.13 -5.02 -4.49
N SER A 383 -23.91 -4.92 -5.80
CA SER A 383 -24.86 -5.28 -6.85
C SER A 383 -24.30 -6.43 -7.69
N LEU A 384 -25.18 -7.29 -8.20
CA LEU A 384 -24.85 -8.35 -9.17
C LEU A 384 -25.45 -8.08 -10.57
N ASP A 385 -26.07 -6.93 -10.76
CA ASP A 385 -26.83 -6.56 -11.96
C ASP A 385 -26.45 -5.18 -12.52
N GLY A 386 -25.18 -4.79 -12.33
CA GLY A 386 -24.61 -3.56 -12.87
C GLY A 386 -25.02 -2.28 -12.12
N GLY A 387 -25.46 -2.41 -10.87
CA GLY A 387 -25.83 -1.29 -10.00
C GLY A 387 -27.32 -0.96 -9.97
N ARG A 388 -28.19 -1.87 -10.44
CA ARG A 388 -29.66 -1.65 -10.44
C ARG A 388 -30.26 -2.00 -9.09
N THR A 389 -29.89 -3.14 -8.53
CA THR A 389 -30.30 -3.60 -7.20
C THR A 389 -29.09 -3.84 -6.30
N TRP A 390 -29.28 -3.64 -5.00
CA TRP A 390 -28.19 -3.61 -4.03
C TRP A 390 -28.50 -4.47 -2.81
N ARG A 391 -27.45 -5.10 -2.28
CA ARG A 391 -27.43 -5.81 -1.00
C ARG A 391 -26.32 -5.24 -0.13
N VAL A 392 -26.55 -5.19 1.17
CA VAL A 392 -25.56 -4.69 2.13
C VAL A 392 -24.58 -5.82 2.45
N ALA A 393 -23.29 -5.55 2.28
CA ALA A 393 -22.23 -6.50 2.63
C ALA A 393 -21.96 -6.52 4.15
N GLU A 394 -21.47 -7.64 4.64
CA GLU A 394 -20.94 -7.76 5.99
C GLU A 394 -19.57 -7.08 6.06
N LEU A 395 -19.37 -6.20 7.04
CA LEU A 395 -18.09 -5.50 7.26
C LEU A 395 -17.29 -6.20 8.38
N THR A 396 -16.04 -6.55 8.10
CA THR A 396 -15.11 -7.15 9.06
C THR A 396 -13.87 -6.27 9.28
N GLY A 397 -13.10 -6.57 10.32
CA GLY A 397 -11.91 -5.81 10.73
C GLY A 397 -11.97 -5.31 12.18
N GLU A 398 -10.89 -4.69 12.64
CA GLU A 398 -10.76 -4.18 14.01
C GLU A 398 -11.79 -3.09 14.33
N GLU A 399 -12.16 -2.97 15.61
CA GLU A 399 -12.96 -1.86 16.12
C GLU A 399 -12.12 -0.58 16.11
N GLN A 400 -12.70 0.52 15.64
CA GLN A 400 -12.01 1.79 15.45
C GLN A 400 -12.78 2.92 16.11
N GLN A 401 -12.07 3.89 16.67
CA GLN A 401 -12.71 5.02 17.36
C GLN A 401 -13.29 6.01 16.34
N PRO A 402 -14.43 6.67 16.64
CA PRO A 402 -14.97 7.73 15.80
C PRO A 402 -13.93 8.83 15.51
N GLY A 403 -13.80 9.23 14.24
CA GLY A 403 -12.80 10.21 13.80
C GLY A 403 -11.37 9.67 13.76
N ARG A 404 -11.15 8.38 14.06
CA ARG A 404 -9.84 7.70 14.04
C ARG A 404 -9.92 6.33 13.36
N ALA A 405 -10.79 6.20 12.36
CA ALA A 405 -10.88 5.00 11.54
C ALA A 405 -9.82 5.03 10.42
N TRP A 406 -8.58 4.74 10.80
CA TRP A 406 -7.40 4.84 9.92
C TRP A 406 -7.21 3.65 9.01
N ALA A 407 -7.76 2.50 9.39
CA ALA A 407 -7.63 1.25 8.68
C ALA A 407 -8.92 0.93 7.91
N TRP A 408 -8.77 0.25 6.78
CA TRP A 408 -9.88 -0.21 5.95
C TRP A 408 -10.86 -1.09 6.73
N ARG A 409 -12.05 -1.25 6.18
CA ARG A 409 -12.94 -2.37 6.48
C ARG A 409 -12.79 -3.36 5.34
N LEU A 410 -12.62 -4.62 5.70
CA LEU A 410 -12.82 -5.70 4.74
C LEU A 410 -14.31 -5.99 4.67
N TRP A 411 -14.79 -6.50 3.54
CA TRP A 411 -16.20 -6.83 3.40
C TRP A 411 -16.40 -8.09 2.58
N GLN A 412 -17.51 -8.78 2.86
CA GLN A 412 -17.95 -9.92 2.08
C GLN A 412 -19.48 -9.93 1.93
N LEU A 413 -19.96 -10.50 0.84
CA LEU A 413 -21.37 -10.78 0.62
C LEU A 413 -21.50 -12.16 -0.04
N THR A 414 -22.20 -13.07 0.61
CA THR A 414 -22.67 -14.30 -0.02
C THR A 414 -24.11 -14.07 -0.50
N ALA A 415 -24.36 -14.28 -1.78
CA ALA A 415 -25.67 -14.08 -2.38
C ALA A 415 -25.98 -15.13 -3.46
N PRO A 416 -27.24 -15.54 -3.61
CA PRO A 416 -27.66 -16.39 -4.72
C PRO A 416 -27.47 -15.64 -6.04
N VAL A 417 -26.90 -16.35 -7.00
CA VAL A 417 -26.79 -15.93 -8.39
C VAL A 417 -28.20 -15.79 -8.98
N PRO A 418 -28.52 -14.69 -9.70
CA PRO A 418 -29.82 -14.54 -10.35
C PRO A 418 -30.16 -15.71 -11.29
N PRO A 419 -31.38 -16.29 -11.20
CA PRO A 419 -31.77 -17.40 -12.09
C PRO A 419 -31.67 -17.03 -13.56
N GLY A 420 -31.08 -17.93 -14.37
CA GLY A 420 -30.93 -17.73 -15.81
C GLY A 420 -29.87 -16.70 -16.21
N ALA A 421 -29.10 -16.16 -15.27
CA ALA A 421 -27.90 -15.40 -15.60
C ALA A 421 -26.87 -16.33 -16.26
N THR A 422 -26.16 -15.81 -17.26
CA THR A 422 -24.96 -16.43 -17.85
C THR A 422 -23.70 -15.61 -17.53
N GLU A 423 -23.89 -14.37 -17.11
CA GLU A 423 -22.88 -13.37 -16.81
C GLU A 423 -23.38 -12.47 -15.67
N LEU A 424 -22.47 -12.00 -14.82
CA LEU A 424 -22.76 -11.05 -13.74
C LEU A 424 -21.90 -9.79 -13.91
N ASP A 425 -22.51 -8.61 -13.78
CA ASP A 425 -21.82 -7.33 -13.61
C ASP A 425 -21.86 -6.96 -12.12
N ILE A 426 -20.79 -7.32 -11.42
CA ILE A 426 -20.66 -7.15 -9.97
C ILE A 426 -20.13 -5.75 -9.70
N VAL A 427 -20.83 -5.01 -8.85
CA VAL A 427 -20.49 -3.61 -8.52
C VAL A 427 -20.43 -3.44 -7.01
N CYS A 428 -19.44 -2.69 -6.50
CA CYS A 428 -19.43 -2.25 -5.10
C CYS A 428 -19.33 -0.72 -4.96
N LYS A 429 -19.95 -0.19 -3.89
CA LYS A 429 -19.80 1.19 -3.46
C LYS A 429 -19.89 1.31 -1.94
N ALA A 430 -19.07 2.18 -1.36
CA ALA A 430 -19.03 2.42 0.07
C ALA A 430 -19.65 3.77 0.48
N VAL A 431 -20.07 3.85 1.74
CA VAL A 431 -20.55 5.05 2.42
C VAL A 431 -19.74 5.25 3.68
N ASP A 432 -19.20 6.45 3.89
CA ASP A 432 -18.44 6.78 5.11
C ASP A 432 -19.32 7.42 6.20
N ALA A 433 -18.74 7.63 7.38
CA ALA A 433 -19.43 8.18 8.55
C ALA A 433 -19.94 9.62 8.36
N SER A 434 -19.48 10.32 7.32
CA SER A 434 -20.01 11.63 6.90
C SER A 434 -21.01 11.52 5.76
N TYR A 435 -21.42 10.29 5.41
CA TYR A 435 -22.31 9.96 4.30
C TYR A 435 -21.81 10.43 2.93
N ASN A 436 -20.50 10.63 2.77
CA ASN A 436 -19.93 10.73 1.43
C ASN A 436 -20.08 9.37 0.73
N VAL A 437 -20.32 9.41 -0.57
CA VAL A 437 -20.53 8.24 -1.42
C VAL A 437 -19.62 8.29 -2.64
N GLN A 438 -19.42 7.14 -3.26
CA GLN A 438 -18.69 7.02 -4.52
C GLN A 438 -19.58 7.38 -5.72
N PRO A 439 -19.05 8.08 -6.75
CA PRO A 439 -19.78 8.38 -7.98
C PRO A 439 -19.96 7.15 -8.87
N ASP A 440 -20.98 7.18 -9.72
CA ASP A 440 -21.43 6.05 -10.54
C ASP A 440 -20.42 5.63 -11.62
N THR A 441 -19.78 6.59 -12.27
CA THR A 441 -18.90 6.36 -13.42
C THR A 441 -17.62 7.21 -13.37
N VAL A 442 -16.64 6.83 -14.18
CA VAL A 442 -15.27 7.40 -14.16
C VAL A 442 -15.18 8.69 -14.97
N GLU A 443 -15.94 8.83 -16.06
CA GLU A 443 -15.86 9.95 -16.99
C GLU A 443 -16.02 11.32 -16.30
N PRO A 444 -16.99 11.53 -15.38
CA PRO A 444 -17.16 12.82 -14.70
C PRO A 444 -16.06 13.15 -13.69
N ILE A 445 -15.23 12.18 -13.29
CA ILE A 445 -14.11 12.36 -12.37
C ILE A 445 -12.74 12.21 -13.04
N TRP A 446 -12.72 11.95 -14.35
CA TRP A 446 -11.49 11.81 -15.12
C TRP A 446 -10.62 13.07 -14.93
N ASN A 447 -9.31 12.88 -14.84
CA ASN A 447 -8.34 13.97 -14.84
C ASN A 447 -7.03 13.52 -15.47
N LEU A 448 -6.25 14.45 -16.01
CA LEU A 448 -5.03 14.19 -16.78
C LEU A 448 -3.95 13.34 -16.08
N ARG A 449 -3.93 13.33 -14.74
CA ARG A 449 -3.00 12.52 -13.92
C ARG A 449 -3.56 11.16 -13.52
N GLY A 450 -4.83 10.91 -13.78
CA GLY A 450 -5.52 9.68 -13.39
C GLY A 450 -5.46 9.42 -11.88
N VAL A 451 -5.57 10.47 -11.05
CA VAL A 451 -5.62 10.35 -9.57
C VAL A 451 -7.06 10.43 -9.08
N LEU A 452 -7.32 10.05 -7.83
CA LEU A 452 -8.66 10.11 -7.23
C LEU A 452 -9.70 9.24 -7.97
N SER A 453 -9.28 8.09 -8.50
CA SER A 453 -10.19 7.12 -9.13
C SER A 453 -11.02 6.40 -8.08
N ASN A 454 -12.21 6.93 -7.78
CA ASN A 454 -13.11 6.42 -6.74
C ASN A 454 -14.54 6.17 -7.22
N ALA A 455 -14.79 6.10 -8.52
CA ALA A 455 -16.08 5.62 -9.03
C ALA A 455 -16.34 4.17 -8.62
N TRP A 456 -17.57 3.68 -8.77
CA TRP A 456 -17.89 2.29 -8.43
C TRP A 456 -16.97 1.30 -9.15
N HIS A 457 -16.42 0.33 -8.42
CA HIS A 457 -15.64 -0.73 -9.04
C HIS A 457 -16.58 -1.76 -9.65
N ARG A 458 -16.28 -2.20 -10.88
CA ARG A 458 -17.10 -3.14 -11.64
C ARG A 458 -16.27 -4.35 -12.07
N VAL A 459 -16.81 -5.55 -11.85
CA VAL A 459 -16.18 -6.82 -12.19
C VAL A 459 -17.19 -7.69 -12.94
N THR A 460 -16.83 -8.04 -14.17
CA THR A 460 -17.64 -8.94 -15.00
C THR A 460 -17.14 -10.38 -14.86
N VAL A 461 -18.05 -11.32 -14.64
CA VAL A 461 -17.75 -12.76 -14.54
C VAL A 461 -18.77 -13.59 -15.31
N THR A 462 -18.37 -14.78 -15.75
CA THR A 462 -19.26 -15.75 -16.41
C THR A 462 -19.66 -16.86 -15.43
N LEU A 463 -20.79 -17.51 -15.69
CA LEU A 463 -21.21 -18.67 -14.92
C LEU A 463 -20.75 -19.96 -15.60
N ALA A 464 -20.32 -20.95 -14.80
CA ALA A 464 -20.04 -22.28 -15.30
C ALA A 464 -21.31 -22.92 -15.87
N GLU A 465 -21.16 -23.71 -16.93
CA GLU A 465 -22.22 -24.60 -17.41
C GLU A 465 -22.44 -25.72 -16.37
N ASP A 466 -23.71 -26.05 -16.09
CA ASP A 466 -24.12 -27.08 -15.13
C ASP A 466 -23.60 -28.49 -15.45
#